data_AF-A0A837ILF5-F1
#
_entry.id   AF-A0A837ILF5-F1
#
_cell.length_a   1.000
_cell.length_b   1.000
_cell.length_c   1.000
_cell.angle_alpha   90.00
_cell.angle_beta   90.00
_cell.angle_gamma   90.00
#
_symmetry.space_group_name_H-M   'P 1'
#
loop_
_entity.id
_entity.type
_entity.pdbx_description
1 polymer ?
#
loop_
_entity_poly.entity_id
_entity_poly.type
_entity_poly.pdbx_seq_one_letter_code
_entity_poly.pdbx_strand_id
1 'polypeptide(L)'
;MKQAKKLIVAIVVLALLGGIGYVALTNAPSPDEGLAARVNGEEVKKTLLEERFERAKASYEAQGIALADQEITTIRQQLLDDLISETLLFQYAREQGITATEEMIENEYQQIVLQFPSEEDFQNTLTTQGMNTQELRQEISRQLIFRQIADRKAAEGKIIVSEEEMRRTYDETAESGTEVPPFEEVRGEIEEFLRQQKIGQLMDELVGQLRAQASIEILG
;
A
#
# COMPACT_ATOMS: atom_id res chain seq x y z
N MET A 1 -7.23 20.09 -36.54
CA MET A 1 -7.65 18.70 -36.28
C MET A 1 -6.49 17.77 -36.62
N LYS A 2 -5.80 17.25 -35.60
CA LYS A 2 -4.84 16.14 -35.70
C LYS A 2 -5.10 15.21 -34.52
N GLN A 3 -5.19 13.92 -34.85
CA GLN A 3 -5.61 12.81 -34.02
C GLN A 3 -4.67 12.55 -32.84
N ALA A 4 -5.27 12.00 -31.79
CA ALA A 4 -4.65 11.51 -30.56
C ALA A 4 -3.63 10.38 -30.81
N LYS A 5 -2.53 10.40 -30.05
CA LYS A 5 -1.80 9.18 -29.66
C LYS A 5 -1.65 9.21 -28.14
N LYS A 6 -2.22 8.19 -27.53
CA LYS A 6 -2.15 7.86 -26.11
C LYS A 6 -0.69 7.69 -25.71
N LEU A 7 -0.28 8.35 -24.62
CA LEU A 7 0.82 7.87 -23.79
C LEU A 7 0.16 7.42 -22.49
N ILE A 8 -0.11 6.12 -22.40
CA ILE A 8 -0.45 5.42 -21.16
C ILE A 8 0.85 4.73 -20.77
N VAL A 9 1.65 5.35 -19.90
CA VAL A 9 2.70 4.67 -19.14
C VAL A 9 2.84 5.36 -17.78
N ALA A 10 2.60 4.57 -16.73
CA ALA A 10 3.07 4.72 -15.35
C ALA A 10 2.67 5.97 -14.54
N ILE A 11 1.43 6.01 -14.04
CA ILE A 11 1.15 6.39 -12.64
C ILE A 11 0.04 5.45 -12.11
N VAL A 12 0.44 4.32 -11.50
CA VAL A 12 -0.44 3.44 -10.71
C VAL A 12 0.06 3.37 -9.26
N VAL A 13 0.62 4.46 -8.72
CA VAL A 13 1.11 4.46 -7.32
C VAL A 13 0.34 5.39 -6.37
N LEU A 14 -0.63 6.18 -6.84
CA LEU A 14 -1.41 7.06 -5.95
C LEU A 14 -2.91 7.02 -6.27
N ALA A 15 -3.58 5.92 -5.88
CA ALA A 15 -5.03 5.85 -5.88
C ALA A 15 -5.58 5.02 -4.69
N LEU A 16 -5.03 5.21 -3.48
CA LEU A 16 -5.69 4.78 -2.23
C LEU A 16 -5.97 5.93 -1.26
N LEU A 17 -5.78 7.17 -1.71
CA LEU A 17 -6.04 8.36 -0.93
C LEU A 17 -6.88 9.31 -1.79
N GLY A 18 -8.21 9.15 -1.71
CA GLY A 18 -9.12 10.28 -1.74
C GLY A 18 -10.37 10.22 -2.61
N GLY A 19 -11.51 10.56 -1.98
CA GLY A 19 -12.75 10.94 -2.65
C GLY A 19 -14.01 10.74 -1.80
N ILE A 20 -14.40 11.77 -1.03
CA ILE A 20 -15.61 11.90 -0.19
C ILE A 20 -16.93 11.57 -0.89
N GLY A 21 -17.82 10.92 -0.13
CA GLY A 21 -19.25 11.22 -0.11
C GLY A 21 -19.73 11.45 1.34
N TYR A 22 -20.04 12.69 1.71
CA TYR A 22 -20.68 13.04 2.98
C TYR A 22 -22.20 13.04 2.80
N VAL A 23 -22.91 12.13 3.47
CA VAL A 23 -24.33 12.29 3.80
C VAL A 23 -24.62 11.81 5.23
N ALA A 24 -24.98 12.79 6.05
CA ALA A 24 -25.87 12.79 7.23
C ALA A 24 -25.64 11.79 8.38
N LEU A 25 -25.45 12.39 9.58
CA LEU A 25 -25.63 11.76 10.88
C LEU A 25 -26.89 10.88 10.92
N THR A 26 -26.68 9.57 11.00
CA THR A 26 -27.61 8.68 11.67
C THR A 26 -26.81 7.87 12.69
N ASN A 27 -27.40 7.65 13.86
CA ASN A 27 -26.78 6.97 15.00
C ASN A 27 -26.19 5.61 14.58
N ALA A 28 -24.90 5.58 14.28
CA ALA A 28 -24.14 4.35 14.18
C ALA A 28 -23.93 3.81 15.61
N PRO A 29 -24.20 2.52 15.85
CA PRO A 29 -23.92 1.91 17.15
C PRO A 29 -22.44 2.08 17.47
N SER A 30 -22.13 2.46 18.72
CA SER A 30 -20.78 2.64 19.22
C SER A 30 -19.90 1.42 18.87
N PRO A 31 -18.68 1.61 18.34
CA PRO A 31 -17.78 0.50 18.09
C PRO A 31 -17.48 -0.15 19.43
N ASP A 32 -17.89 -1.41 19.55
CA ASP A 32 -17.40 -2.38 20.53
C ASP A 32 -15.91 -2.13 20.79
N GLU A 33 -15.54 -1.68 22.00
CA GLU A 33 -14.17 -1.33 22.43
C GLU A 33 -13.29 -2.58 22.57
N GLY A 34 -13.23 -3.37 21.49
CA GLY A 34 -12.54 -4.64 21.42
C GLY A 34 -11.22 -4.56 20.66
N LEU A 35 -10.41 -5.59 20.89
CA LEU A 35 -9.25 -5.90 20.07
C LEU A 35 -9.69 -6.82 18.93
N ALA A 36 -9.09 -6.67 17.75
CA ALA A 36 -9.21 -7.62 16.64
C ALA A 36 -8.12 -8.71 16.71
N ALA A 37 -6.94 -8.36 17.23
CA ALA A 37 -5.87 -9.31 17.49
C ALA A 37 -4.86 -8.74 18.51
N ARG A 38 -3.99 -9.62 19.01
CA ARG A 38 -2.77 -9.30 19.76
C ARG A 38 -1.57 -9.97 19.08
N VAL A 39 -0.53 -9.21 18.81
CA VAL A 39 0.69 -9.65 18.09
C VAL A 39 1.91 -9.36 18.96
N ASN A 40 2.52 -10.40 19.53
CA ASN A 40 3.62 -10.28 20.49
C ASN A 40 3.30 -9.33 21.67
N GLY A 41 2.05 -9.35 22.13
CA GLY A 41 1.55 -8.47 23.19
C GLY A 41 1.00 -7.12 22.71
N GLU A 42 1.34 -6.69 21.49
CA GLU A 42 0.86 -5.45 20.89
C GLU A 42 -0.57 -5.59 20.36
N GLU A 43 -1.39 -4.57 20.60
CA GLU A 43 -2.83 -4.62 20.36
C GLU A 43 -3.21 -4.10 18.97
N VAL A 44 -3.92 -4.93 18.20
CA VAL A 44 -4.56 -4.53 16.95
C VAL A 44 -6.02 -4.20 17.24
N LYS A 45 -6.39 -2.93 17.12
CA LYS A 45 -7.74 -2.44 17.48
C LYS A 45 -8.79 -2.87 16.45
N LYS A 46 -9.97 -3.26 16.94
CA LYS A 46 -11.13 -3.54 16.08
C LYS A 46 -11.63 -2.31 15.34
N THR A 47 -11.52 -1.13 15.95
CA THR A 47 -11.89 0.15 15.31
C THR A 47 -11.06 0.41 14.05
N LEU A 48 -9.75 0.15 14.10
CA LEU A 48 -8.87 0.32 12.95
C LEU A 48 -9.22 -0.65 11.81
N LEU A 49 -9.55 -1.90 12.16
CA LEU A 49 -10.03 -2.87 11.17
C LEU A 49 -11.33 -2.40 10.51
N GLU A 50 -12.29 -1.93 11.29
CA GLU A 50 -13.57 -1.43 10.77
C GLU A 50 -13.38 -0.17 9.91
N GLU A 51 -12.51 0.76 10.30
CA GLU A 51 -12.17 1.95 9.51
C GLU A 51 -11.57 1.57 8.14
N ARG A 52 -10.66 0.58 8.10
CA ARG A 52 -10.11 0.07 6.83
C ARG A 52 -11.18 -0.64 6.00
N PHE A 53 -12.06 -1.40 6.65
CA PHE A 53 -13.14 -2.10 5.98
C PHE A 53 -14.14 -1.13 5.34
N GLU A 54 -14.61 -0.12 6.06
CA GLU A 54 -15.55 0.87 5.52
C GLU A 54 -14.93 1.68 4.37
N ARG A 55 -13.63 1.98 4.45
CA ARG A 55 -12.91 2.62 3.33
C ARG A 55 -12.84 1.72 2.09
N ALA A 56 -12.53 0.43 2.28
CA ALA A 56 -12.51 -0.53 1.19
C ALA A 56 -13.90 -0.69 0.56
N LYS A 57 -14.93 -0.85 1.39
CA LYS A 57 -16.33 -0.96 0.97
C LYS A 57 -16.79 0.27 0.18
N ALA A 58 -16.50 1.48 0.66
CA ALA A 58 -16.82 2.71 -0.06
C ALA A 58 -16.19 2.76 -1.46
N SER A 59 -14.98 2.21 -1.64
CA SER A 59 -14.34 2.09 -2.95
C SER A 59 -15.10 1.15 -3.90
N TYR A 60 -15.60 0.02 -3.40
CA TYR A 60 -16.45 -0.89 -4.19
C TYR A 60 -17.79 -0.26 -4.55
N GLU A 61 -18.43 0.43 -3.61
CA GLU A 61 -19.70 1.13 -3.83
C GLU A 61 -19.55 2.26 -4.86
N ALA A 62 -18.44 3.01 -4.82
CA ALA A 62 -18.12 4.03 -5.82
C ALA A 62 -17.96 3.45 -7.25
N GLN A 63 -17.60 2.17 -7.36
CA GLN A 63 -17.53 1.43 -8.62
C GLN A 63 -18.86 0.78 -9.01
N GLY A 64 -19.91 0.94 -8.20
CA GLY A 64 -21.22 0.31 -8.41
C GLY A 64 -21.24 -1.19 -8.09
N ILE A 65 -20.26 -1.69 -7.34
CA ILE A 65 -20.14 -3.10 -6.96
C ILE A 65 -20.77 -3.29 -5.58
N ALA A 66 -21.82 -4.10 -5.49
CA ALA A 66 -22.40 -4.52 -4.21
C ALA A 66 -21.70 -5.78 -3.71
N LEU A 67 -21.15 -5.71 -2.50
CA LEU A 67 -20.46 -6.84 -1.87
C LEU A 67 -21.48 -7.81 -1.24
N ALA A 68 -21.36 -9.09 -1.54
CA ALA A 68 -22.07 -10.17 -0.87
C ALA A 68 -21.46 -10.47 0.51
N ASP A 69 -22.22 -11.11 1.41
CA ASP A 69 -21.78 -11.43 2.79
C ASP A 69 -20.46 -12.23 2.83
N GLN A 70 -20.27 -13.14 1.87
CA GLN A 70 -19.04 -13.92 1.76
C GLN A 70 -17.84 -13.04 1.38
N GLU A 71 -18.02 -12.07 0.49
CA GLU A 71 -16.98 -11.13 0.09
C GLU A 71 -16.63 -10.19 1.25
N ILE A 72 -17.64 -9.70 1.97
CA ILE A 72 -17.45 -8.91 3.19
C ILE A 72 -16.59 -9.64 4.21
N THR A 73 -16.91 -10.91 4.48
CA THR A 73 -16.16 -11.74 5.43
C THR A 73 -14.71 -11.93 4.96
N THR A 74 -14.52 -12.20 3.67
CA THR A 74 -13.19 -12.41 3.07
C THR A 74 -12.34 -11.13 3.15
N ILE A 75 -12.93 -9.97 2.83
CA ILE A 75 -12.25 -8.67 2.89
C ILE A 75 -11.85 -8.35 4.34
N ARG A 76 -12.74 -8.57 5.31
CA ARG A 76 -12.41 -8.35 6.74
C ARG A 76 -11.26 -9.23 7.20
N GLN A 77 -11.23 -10.51 6.80
CA GLN A 77 -10.14 -11.41 7.12
C GLN A 77 -8.82 -10.93 6.49
N GLN A 78 -8.84 -10.56 5.21
CA GLN A 78 -7.66 -10.03 4.53
C GLN A 78 -7.13 -8.76 5.23
N LEU A 79 -8.00 -7.82 5.58
CA LEU A 79 -7.60 -6.59 6.27
C LEU A 79 -7.04 -6.85 7.67
N LEU A 80 -7.56 -7.85 8.39
CA LEU A 80 -6.99 -8.26 9.67
C LEU A 80 -5.60 -8.87 9.48
N ASP A 81 -5.43 -9.71 8.47
CA ASP A 81 -4.14 -10.29 8.13
C ASP A 81 -3.13 -9.21 7.71
N ASP A 82 -3.54 -8.22 6.93
CA ASP A 82 -2.70 -7.10 6.54
C ASP A 82 -2.26 -6.31 7.78
N LEU A 83 -3.19 -6.03 8.71
CA LEU A 83 -2.88 -5.34 9.97
C LEU A 83 -1.88 -6.12 10.83
N ILE A 84 -2.04 -7.44 10.94
CA ILE A 84 -1.10 -8.30 11.68
C ILE A 84 0.28 -8.26 11.03
N SER A 85 0.35 -8.40 9.71
CA SER A 85 1.62 -8.32 8.96
C SER A 85 2.29 -6.96 9.11
N GLU A 86 1.51 -5.89 9.09
CA GLU A 86 1.96 -4.51 9.33
C GLU A 86 2.56 -4.34 10.73
N THR A 87 1.86 -4.83 11.76
CA THR A 87 2.36 -4.81 13.15
C THR A 87 3.68 -5.55 13.29
N LEU A 88 3.81 -6.73 12.66
CA LEU A 88 5.06 -7.50 12.66
C LEU A 88 6.20 -6.76 11.98
N LEU A 89 5.95 -6.12 10.84
CA LEU A 89 6.95 -5.32 10.14
C LEU A 89 7.40 -4.11 10.97
N PHE A 90 6.51 -3.46 11.71
CA PHE A 90 6.89 -2.38 12.63
C PHE A 90 7.66 -2.87 13.86
N GLN A 91 7.35 -4.06 14.37
CA GLN A 91 8.16 -4.70 15.42
C GLN A 91 9.57 -4.99 14.91
N TYR A 92 9.67 -5.61 13.74
CA TYR A 92 10.95 -5.85 13.05
C TYR A 92 11.71 -4.54 12.82
N ALA A 93 11.07 -3.49 12.31
CA ALA A 93 11.70 -2.20 12.10
C ALA A 93 12.35 -1.65 13.39
N ARG A 94 11.62 -1.70 14.51
CA ARG A 94 12.13 -1.26 15.83
C ARG A 94 13.32 -2.09 16.29
N GLU A 95 13.25 -3.41 16.18
CA GLU A 95 14.36 -4.30 16.54
C GLU A 95 15.61 -4.05 15.71
N GLN A 96 15.41 -3.69 14.44
CA GLN A 96 16.47 -3.43 13.46
C GLN A 96 16.95 -1.97 13.41
N GLY A 97 16.43 -1.11 14.30
CA GLY A 97 16.75 0.32 14.36
C GLY A 97 16.35 1.10 13.10
N ILE A 98 15.34 0.63 12.36
CA ILE A 98 14.79 1.30 11.18
C ILE A 98 13.74 2.31 11.64
N THR A 99 13.95 3.58 11.31
CA THR A 99 13.05 4.69 11.66
C THR A 99 12.95 5.68 10.52
N ALA A 100 11.83 6.36 10.37
CA ALA A 100 11.73 7.55 9.52
C ALA A 100 12.17 8.78 10.31
N THR A 101 13.17 9.51 9.83
CA THR A 101 13.61 10.77 10.44
C THR A 101 12.67 11.91 10.05
N GLU A 102 12.62 12.97 10.85
CA GLU A 102 11.80 14.15 10.53
C GLU A 102 12.19 14.77 9.18
N GLU A 103 13.49 14.77 8.85
CA GLU A 103 13.98 15.25 7.57
C GLU A 103 13.45 14.42 6.39
N MET A 104 13.41 13.09 6.52
CA MET A 104 12.84 12.23 5.48
C MET A 104 11.34 12.45 5.31
N ILE A 105 10.62 12.61 6.43
CA ILE A 105 9.18 12.87 6.42
C ILE A 105 8.89 14.22 5.78
N GLU A 106 9.65 15.26 6.15
CA GLU A 106 9.52 16.60 5.57
C GLU A 106 9.81 16.60 4.08
N ASN A 107 10.90 15.94 3.65
CA ASN A 107 11.25 15.87 2.24
C ASN A 107 10.13 15.19 1.42
N GLU A 108 9.61 14.04 1.86
CA GLU A 108 8.52 13.35 1.16
C GLU A 108 7.23 14.19 1.19
N TYR A 109 6.92 14.84 2.32
CA TYR A 109 5.77 15.74 2.45
C TYR A 109 5.84 16.88 1.42
N GLN A 110 6.99 17.54 1.30
CA GLN A 110 7.18 18.60 0.31
C GLN A 110 7.08 18.07 -1.12
N GLN A 111 7.61 16.87 -1.41
CA GLN A 111 7.43 16.25 -2.73
C GLN A 111 5.96 15.99 -3.06
N ILE A 112 5.14 15.62 -2.08
CA ILE A 112 3.69 15.44 -2.27
C ILE A 112 3.03 16.79 -2.52
N VAL A 113 3.31 17.81 -1.70
CA VAL A 113 2.73 19.16 -1.86
C VAL A 113 3.03 19.75 -3.24
N LEU A 114 4.25 19.55 -3.77
CA LEU A 114 4.66 20.04 -5.09
C LEU A 114 3.89 19.41 -6.26
N GLN A 115 3.17 18.30 -6.05
CA GLN A 115 2.30 17.70 -7.06
C GLN A 115 0.98 18.47 -7.23
N PHE A 116 0.66 19.39 -6.31
CA PHE A 116 -0.55 20.17 -6.34
C PHE A 116 -0.30 21.57 -6.92
N PRO A 117 -1.29 22.16 -7.62
CA PRO A 117 -1.15 23.50 -8.17
C PRO A 117 -0.94 24.59 -7.11
N SER A 118 -1.47 24.36 -5.90
CA SER A 118 -1.32 25.26 -4.75
C SER A 118 -1.43 24.51 -3.42
N GLU A 119 -0.95 25.11 -2.35
CA GLU A 119 -1.11 24.59 -0.99
C GLU A 119 -2.58 24.54 -0.56
N GLU A 120 -3.41 25.48 -1.05
CA GLU A 120 -4.86 25.46 -0.82
C GLU A 120 -5.52 24.24 -1.45
N ASP A 121 -5.18 23.92 -2.70
CA ASP A 121 -5.69 22.71 -3.38
C ASP A 121 -5.27 21.43 -2.67
N PHE A 122 -4.05 21.39 -2.15
CA PHE A 122 -3.55 20.29 -1.33
C PHE A 122 -4.35 20.13 -0.03
N GLN A 123 -4.55 21.20 0.74
CA GLN A 123 -5.30 21.15 2.01
C GLN A 123 -6.78 20.82 1.78
N ASN A 124 -7.38 21.36 0.72
CA ASN A 124 -8.74 21.00 0.30
C ASN A 124 -8.83 19.52 -0.07
N THR A 125 -7.82 19.01 -0.77
CA THR A 125 -7.73 17.58 -1.08
C THR A 125 -7.68 16.77 0.20
N LEU A 126 -6.75 17.03 1.12
CA LEU A 126 -6.66 16.30 2.41
C LEU A 126 -7.96 16.30 3.20
N THR A 127 -8.61 17.46 3.29
CA THR A 127 -9.92 17.59 3.93
C THR A 127 -10.97 16.73 3.22
N THR A 128 -10.93 16.70 1.88
CA THR A 128 -11.72 15.82 0.99
C THR A 128 -11.28 14.33 1.10
N GLN A 129 -10.31 14.00 1.93
CA GLN A 129 -9.97 12.61 2.23
C GLN A 129 -10.26 12.27 3.69
N GLY A 130 -10.83 13.22 4.45
CA GLY A 130 -11.00 13.09 5.90
C GLY A 130 -9.68 12.99 6.63
N MET A 131 -8.60 13.53 6.06
CA MET A 131 -7.24 13.46 6.59
C MET A 131 -6.74 14.87 6.93
N ASN A 132 -5.98 15.00 7.99
CA ASN A 132 -5.24 16.22 8.31
C ASN A 132 -3.73 16.07 8.05
N THR A 133 -3.00 17.19 8.11
CA THR A 133 -1.54 17.20 7.85
C THR A 133 -0.75 16.27 8.79
N GLN A 134 -1.16 16.14 10.06
CA GLN A 134 -0.48 15.26 11.01
C GLN A 134 -0.69 13.79 10.65
N GLU A 135 -1.90 13.40 10.28
CA GLU A 135 -2.22 12.04 9.84
C GLU A 135 -1.47 11.68 8.55
N LEU A 136 -1.36 12.62 7.60
CA LEU A 136 -0.55 12.43 6.41
C LEU A 136 0.93 12.20 6.76
N ARG A 137 1.51 13.00 7.66
CA ARG A 137 2.90 12.81 8.09
C ARG A 137 3.13 11.47 8.77
N GLN A 138 2.16 10.99 9.53
CA GLN A 138 2.21 9.64 10.10
C GLN A 138 2.16 8.56 9.01
N GLU A 139 1.34 8.74 7.98
CA GLU A 139 1.30 7.82 6.83
C GLU A 139 2.62 7.82 6.06
N ILE A 140 3.19 8.99 5.79
CA ILE A 140 4.52 9.14 5.20
C ILE A 140 5.57 8.40 6.03
N SER A 141 5.57 8.59 7.35
CA SER A 141 6.50 7.90 8.26
C SER A 141 6.38 6.37 8.15
N ARG A 142 5.16 5.84 8.16
CA ARG A 142 4.89 4.40 7.98
C ARG A 142 5.43 3.89 6.64
N GLN A 143 5.13 4.59 5.54
CA GLN A 143 5.57 4.22 4.21
C GLN A 143 7.10 4.25 4.08
N LEU A 144 7.76 5.25 4.66
CA LEU A 144 9.22 5.36 4.68
C LEU A 144 9.87 4.22 5.48
N ILE A 145 9.24 3.75 6.57
CA ILE A 145 9.73 2.59 7.31
C ILE A 145 9.64 1.33 6.45
N PHE A 146 8.52 1.08 5.78
CA PHE A 146 8.39 -0.09 4.89
C PHE A 146 9.34 -0.03 3.69
N ARG A 147 9.50 1.15 3.07
CA ARG A 147 10.47 1.37 2.00
C ARG A 147 11.89 1.01 2.46
N GLN A 148 12.29 1.48 3.65
CA GLN A 148 13.60 1.15 4.21
C GLN A 148 13.78 -0.34 4.54
N ILE A 149 12.73 -1.03 5.01
CA ILE A 149 12.78 -2.48 5.20
C ILE A 149 13.00 -3.19 3.86
N ALA A 150 12.22 -2.81 2.84
CA ALA A 150 12.31 -3.36 1.50
C ALA A 150 13.70 -3.13 0.88
N ASP A 151 14.23 -1.90 0.97
CA ASP A 151 15.57 -1.55 0.47
C ASP A 151 16.66 -2.36 1.17
N ARG A 152 16.55 -2.54 2.50
CA ARG A 152 17.48 -3.37 3.27
C ARG A 152 17.41 -4.83 2.81
N LYS A 153 16.21 -5.39 2.63
CA LYS A 153 16.03 -6.76 2.13
C LYS A 153 16.55 -6.94 0.72
N ALA A 154 16.33 -5.96 -0.15
CA ALA A 154 16.87 -5.95 -1.51
C ALA A 154 18.41 -5.99 -1.51
N ALA A 155 19.04 -5.20 -0.63
CA ALA A 155 20.49 -5.17 -0.47
C ALA A 155 21.05 -6.49 0.10
N GLU A 156 20.41 -7.06 1.13
CA GLU A 156 20.77 -8.35 1.72
C GLU A 156 20.64 -9.51 0.71
N GLY A 157 19.53 -9.53 -0.03
CA GLY A 157 19.21 -10.56 -1.02
C GLY A 157 20.03 -10.47 -2.30
N LYS A 158 20.82 -9.40 -2.48
CA LYS A 158 21.62 -9.14 -3.69
C LYS A 158 20.81 -9.34 -4.96
N ILE A 159 19.67 -8.64 -5.04
CA ILE A 159 18.74 -8.76 -6.18
C ILE A 159 19.48 -8.46 -7.48
N ILE A 160 19.53 -9.46 -8.35
CA ILE A 160 20.03 -9.37 -9.72
C ILE A 160 18.89 -9.78 -10.63
N VAL A 161 18.62 -8.96 -11.65
CA VAL A 161 17.69 -9.28 -12.73
C VAL A 161 18.54 -9.62 -13.95
N SER A 162 18.41 -10.86 -14.43
CA SER A 162 19.15 -11.33 -15.60
C SER A 162 18.47 -10.91 -16.91
N GLU A 163 19.25 -10.84 -18.00
CA GLU A 163 18.70 -10.59 -19.33
C GLU A 163 17.72 -11.69 -19.76
N GLU A 164 17.96 -12.94 -19.37
CA GLU A 164 17.06 -14.06 -19.63
C GLU A 164 15.69 -13.85 -18.96
N GLU A 165 15.65 -13.41 -17.71
CA GLU A 165 14.40 -13.08 -17.02
C GLU A 165 13.66 -11.93 -17.70
N MET A 166 14.39 -10.87 -18.08
CA MET A 166 13.78 -9.73 -18.79
C MET A 166 13.20 -10.15 -20.14
N ARG A 167 13.92 -10.97 -20.92
CA ARG A 167 13.46 -11.47 -22.21
C ARG A 167 12.23 -12.36 -22.04
N ARG A 168 12.25 -13.26 -21.06
CA ARG A 168 11.11 -14.13 -20.78
C ARG A 168 9.86 -13.32 -20.43
N THR A 169 9.97 -12.30 -19.57
CA THR A 169 8.82 -11.43 -19.23
C THR A 169 8.33 -10.63 -20.43
N TYR A 170 9.24 -10.14 -21.28
CA TYR A 170 8.87 -9.49 -22.53
C TYR A 170 8.09 -10.42 -23.46
N ASP A 171 8.61 -11.63 -23.68
CA ASP A 171 8.01 -12.62 -24.58
C ASP A 171 6.63 -13.06 -24.06
N GLU A 172 6.50 -13.37 -22.77
CA GLU A 172 5.23 -13.69 -22.12
C GLU A 172 4.19 -12.56 -22.31
N THR A 173 4.63 -11.29 -22.26
CA THR A 173 3.75 -10.14 -22.48
C THR A 173 3.36 -9.99 -23.95
N ALA A 174 4.30 -10.16 -24.89
CA ALA A 174 4.02 -10.08 -26.33
C ALA A 174 3.08 -11.22 -26.79
N GLU A 175 3.24 -12.42 -26.22
CA GLU A 175 2.40 -13.58 -26.51
C GLU A 175 0.95 -13.41 -26.01
N SER A 176 0.73 -12.55 -25.01
CA SER A 176 -0.62 -12.23 -24.50
C SER A 176 -1.52 -11.48 -25.50
N GLY A 177 -0.98 -11.11 -26.67
CA GLY A 177 -1.69 -10.35 -27.71
C GLY A 177 -1.64 -8.84 -27.50
N THR A 178 -0.84 -8.38 -26.55
CA THR A 178 -0.56 -6.95 -26.32
C THR A 178 0.51 -6.48 -27.30
N GLU A 179 0.27 -5.37 -27.99
CA GLU A 179 1.31 -4.73 -28.82
C GLU A 179 2.34 -4.06 -27.89
N VAL A 180 3.50 -4.69 -27.73
CA VAL A 180 4.59 -4.21 -26.87
C VAL A 180 5.63 -3.49 -27.73
N PRO A 181 6.17 -2.32 -27.30
CA PRO A 181 7.30 -1.67 -27.96
C PRO A 181 8.52 -2.60 -28.02
N PRO A 182 9.54 -2.33 -28.88
CA PRO A 182 10.75 -3.14 -28.93
C PRO A 182 11.40 -3.33 -27.56
N PHE A 183 11.94 -4.54 -27.30
CA PHE A 183 12.57 -4.89 -26.02
C PHE A 183 13.54 -3.83 -25.50
N GLU A 184 14.38 -3.25 -26.36
CA GLU A 184 15.35 -2.21 -25.96
C GLU A 184 14.70 -0.92 -25.42
N GLU A 185 13.47 -0.59 -25.84
CA GLU A 185 12.74 0.58 -25.36
C GLU A 185 12.15 0.35 -23.96
N VAL A 186 11.74 -0.88 -23.67
CA VAL A 186 11.07 -1.25 -22.40
C VAL A 186 11.98 -1.99 -21.42
N ARG A 187 13.23 -2.28 -21.80
CA ARG A 187 14.18 -3.06 -20.99
C ARG A 187 14.29 -2.54 -19.55
N GLY A 188 14.43 -1.22 -19.38
CA GLY A 188 14.56 -0.61 -18.06
C GLY A 188 13.28 -0.73 -17.22
N GLU A 189 12.11 -0.63 -17.85
CA GLU A 189 10.82 -0.81 -17.17
C GLU A 189 10.62 -2.26 -16.73
N ILE A 190 11.01 -3.23 -17.57
CA ILE A 190 10.96 -4.65 -17.24
C ILE A 190 11.95 -4.97 -16.10
N GLU A 191 13.16 -4.41 -16.14
CA GLU A 191 14.15 -4.58 -15.07
C GLU A 191 13.59 -4.08 -13.73
N GLU A 192 13.02 -2.87 -13.71
CA GLU A 192 12.43 -2.30 -12.50
C GLU A 192 11.22 -3.11 -12.03
N PHE A 193 10.34 -3.54 -12.93
CA PHE A 193 9.22 -4.40 -12.60
C PHE A 193 9.68 -5.71 -11.94
N LEU A 194 10.65 -6.40 -12.54
CA LEU A 194 11.19 -7.65 -12.01
C LEU A 194 11.92 -7.44 -10.68
N ARG A 195 12.62 -6.32 -10.53
CA ARG A 195 13.23 -5.92 -9.26
C ARG A 195 12.15 -5.74 -8.19
N GLN A 196 11.09 -4.98 -8.46
CA GLN A 196 9.99 -4.79 -7.52
C GLN A 196 9.27 -6.11 -7.17
N GLN A 197 9.09 -6.99 -8.15
CA GLN A 197 8.53 -8.32 -7.92
C GLN A 197 9.40 -9.15 -6.96
N LYS A 198 10.73 -9.16 -7.18
CA LYS A 198 11.67 -9.86 -6.28
C LYS A 198 11.70 -9.24 -4.89
N ILE A 199 11.63 -7.92 -4.77
CA ILE A 199 11.50 -7.22 -3.48
C ILE A 199 10.22 -7.66 -2.76
N GLY A 200 9.08 -7.71 -3.47
CA GLY A 200 7.82 -8.22 -2.94
C GLY A 200 7.96 -9.63 -2.37
N GLN A 201 8.58 -10.55 -3.11
CA GLN A 201 8.84 -11.91 -2.64
C GLN A 201 9.67 -11.96 -1.35
N LEU A 202 10.70 -11.12 -1.24
CA LEU A 202 11.52 -11.04 -0.02
C LEU A 202 10.73 -10.47 1.17
N MET A 203 9.81 -9.53 0.92
CA MET A 203 8.92 -8.98 1.94
C MET A 203 7.90 -10.03 2.40
N ASP A 204 7.32 -10.78 1.49
CA ASP A 204 6.40 -11.89 1.81
C ASP A 204 7.11 -12.97 2.62
N GLU A 205 8.34 -13.33 2.23
CA GLU A 205 9.17 -14.27 2.98
C GLU A 205 9.47 -13.74 4.39
N LEU A 206 9.84 -12.46 4.51
CA LEU A 206 10.07 -11.82 5.82
C LEU A 206 8.80 -11.87 6.68
N VAL A 207 7.65 -11.50 6.15
CA VAL A 207 6.37 -11.56 6.89
C VAL A 207 6.06 -13.00 7.31
N GLY A 208 6.29 -13.97 6.45
CA GLY A 208 6.15 -15.40 6.77
C GLY A 208 7.06 -15.84 7.92
N GLN A 209 8.34 -15.44 7.88
CA GLN A 209 9.30 -15.72 8.94
C GLN A 209 8.93 -15.06 10.27
N LEU A 210 8.46 -13.80 10.23
CA LEU A 210 8.01 -13.06 11.42
C LEU A 210 6.75 -13.70 12.02
N ARG A 211 5.77 -14.06 11.19
CA ARG A 211 4.54 -14.75 11.62
C ARG A 211 4.84 -16.09 12.27
N ALA A 212 5.77 -16.87 11.73
CA ALA A 212 6.16 -18.16 12.30
C ALA A 212 6.82 -18.06 13.69
N GLN A 213 7.41 -16.90 14.01
CA GLN A 213 8.09 -16.64 15.29
C GLN A 213 7.20 -15.86 16.28
N ALA A 214 6.08 -15.32 15.81
CA ALA A 214 5.23 -14.45 16.61
C ALA A 214 4.17 -15.20 17.40
N SER A 215 3.80 -14.64 18.55
CA SER A 215 2.58 -15.00 19.27
C SER A 215 1.43 -14.16 18.72
N ILE A 216 0.52 -14.78 17.97
CA ILE A 216 -0.64 -14.11 17.37
C ILE A 216 -1.92 -14.68 17.98
N GLU A 217 -2.67 -13.82 18.65
CA GLU A 217 -3.99 -14.14 19.20
C GLU A 217 -5.03 -13.34 18.43
N ILE A 218 -5.86 -13.99 17.63
CA ILE A 218 -7.00 -13.34 16.97
C ILE A 218 -8.14 -13.24 17.98
N LEU A 219 -8.65 -12.02 18.16
CA LEU A 219 -9.69 -11.67 19.13
C LEU A 219 -10.88 -11.19 18.31
N GLY A 220 -11.75 -12.11 17.92
CA GLY A 220 -12.86 -11.84 16.99
C GLY A 220 -14.06 -12.71 17.29
#